data_AF-A0A015MGV1-F1
#
_entry.id   AF-A0A015MGV1-F1
#
_cell.length_a   1.000
_cell.length_b   1.000
_cell.length_c   1.000
_cell.angle_alpha   90.00
_cell.angle_beta   90.00
_cell.angle_gamma   90.00
#
_symmetry.space_group_name_H-M   'P 1'
#
loop_
_entity.id
_entity.type
_entity.pdbx_description
1 polymer ?
#
loop_
_entity_poly.entity_id
_entity_poly.type
_entity_poly.pdbx_seq_one_letter_code
_entity_poly.pdbx_strand_id
1 'polypeptide(L)'
;MENFPKFYGYTYASRAQFASANEKVYINSAPVESLVILGFNEDERINIRLKRKERPFDNIDDIKKRLGIDDEKCKKLKLARISF
;
A
#
# COMPACT_ATOMS: atom_id res chain seq x y z
N MET A 1 -4.51 14.46 -5.33
CA MET A 1 -5.58 13.48 -5.06
C MET A 1 -6.54 13.31 -6.24
N GLU A 2 -6.07 13.27 -7.51
CA GLU A 2 -6.99 13.47 -8.65
C GLU A 2 -7.05 12.36 -9.71
N ASN A 3 -6.29 11.27 -9.66
CA ASN A 3 -6.10 10.46 -10.88
C ASN A 3 -6.71 9.05 -10.92
N PHE A 4 -7.29 8.52 -9.83
CA PHE A 4 -7.84 7.15 -9.87
C PHE A 4 -9.35 7.10 -10.21
N PRO A 5 -10.25 7.81 -9.49
CA PRO A 5 -11.67 7.83 -9.84
C PRO A 5 -11.95 8.59 -11.14
N LYS A 6 -11.14 9.61 -11.43
CA LYS A 6 -11.25 10.45 -12.63
C LYS A 6 -10.85 9.68 -13.90
N PHE A 7 -9.91 8.74 -13.80
CA PHE A 7 -9.43 7.91 -14.91
C PHE A 7 -10.32 6.69 -15.17
N TYR A 8 -10.76 5.99 -14.13
CA TYR A 8 -11.54 4.75 -14.26
C TYR A 8 -13.06 4.94 -14.14
N GLY A 9 -13.53 6.11 -13.71
CA GLY A 9 -14.91 6.34 -13.32
C GLY A 9 -15.21 5.80 -11.91
N TYR A 10 -16.13 6.49 -11.22
CA TYR A 10 -16.47 6.20 -9.82
C TYR A 10 -16.87 4.73 -9.61
N THR A 11 -17.71 4.18 -10.49
CA THR A 11 -18.23 2.81 -10.40
C THR A 11 -17.13 1.74 -10.49
N TYR A 12 -16.15 1.93 -11.38
CA TYR A 12 -15.06 0.97 -11.55
C TYR A 12 -14.04 1.08 -10.42
N ALA A 13 -13.69 2.30 -10.01
CA ALA A 13 -12.80 2.55 -8.89
C ALA A 13 -13.34 1.93 -7.59
N SER A 14 -14.63 2.11 -7.31
CA SER A 14 -15.29 1.51 -6.14
C SER A 14 -15.32 -0.02 -6.20
N ARG A 15 -15.56 -0.61 -7.39
CA ARG A 15 -15.52 -2.08 -7.56
C ARG A 15 -14.12 -2.65 -7.38
N ALA A 16 -13.10 -2.00 -7.94
CA ALA A 16 -11.71 -2.39 -7.75
C ALA A 16 -11.30 -2.30 -6.28
N GLN A 17 -11.67 -1.21 -5.59
CA GLN A 17 -11.43 -1.06 -4.16
C GLN A 17 -12.14 -2.12 -3.31
N PHE A 18 -13.38 -2.46 -3.67
CA PHE A 18 -14.14 -3.52 -3.00
C PHE A 18 -13.54 -4.91 -3.23
N ALA A 19 -13.18 -5.25 -4.47
CA ALA A 19 -12.60 -6.55 -4.82
C ALA A 19 -11.21 -6.76 -4.17
N SER A 20 -10.41 -5.71 -4.12
CA SER A 20 -9.07 -5.71 -3.50
C SER A 20 -9.08 -5.58 -1.98
N ALA A 21 -10.23 -5.33 -1.35
CA ALA A 21 -10.31 -5.14 0.11
C ALA A 21 -9.82 -6.36 0.92
N ASN A 22 -9.90 -7.55 0.33
CA ASN A 22 -9.42 -8.81 0.91
C ASN A 22 -8.04 -9.24 0.37
N GLU A 23 -7.48 -8.51 -0.60
CA GLU A 23 -6.22 -8.84 -1.23
C GLU A 23 -5.06 -8.29 -0.40
N LYS A 24 -4.17 -9.19 0.03
CA LYS A 24 -2.99 -8.80 0.80
C LYS A 24 -1.92 -8.26 -0.13
N VAL A 25 -1.51 -7.00 0.07
CA VAL A 25 -0.56 -6.31 -0.81
C VAL A 25 0.87 -6.45 -0.29
N TYR A 26 1.79 -6.80 -1.18
CA TYR A 26 3.21 -6.94 -0.85
C TYR A 26 3.89 -5.58 -0.71
N ILE A 27 4.19 -5.14 0.52
CA ILE A 27 4.66 -3.78 0.78
C ILE A 27 6.02 -3.47 0.15
N ASN A 28 6.88 -4.43 -0.16
CA ASN A 28 8.18 -4.14 -0.76
C ASN A 28 8.11 -4.04 -2.29
N SER A 29 7.16 -4.75 -2.90
CA SER A 29 7.07 -4.94 -4.36
C SER A 29 5.93 -4.17 -5.02
N ALA A 30 4.87 -3.86 -4.27
CA ALA A 30 3.67 -3.24 -4.83
C ALA A 30 3.95 -1.83 -5.36
N PRO A 31 3.40 -1.43 -6.52
CA PRO A 31 3.46 -0.05 -6.98
C PRO A 31 2.92 0.89 -5.90
N VAL A 32 3.56 2.05 -5.75
CA VAL A 32 3.20 3.03 -4.72
C VAL A 32 1.80 3.55 -4.99
N GLU A 33 1.45 3.69 -6.26
CA GLU A 33 0.15 4.13 -6.75
C GLU A 33 -0.99 3.23 -6.26
N SER A 34 -0.77 1.91 -6.25
CA SER A 34 -1.73 0.90 -5.81
C SER A 34 -2.02 0.95 -4.30
N LEU A 35 -1.17 1.59 -3.49
CA LEU A 35 -1.39 1.72 -2.04
C LEU A 35 -2.61 2.60 -1.70
N VAL A 36 -3.10 3.42 -2.64
CA VAL A 36 -4.34 4.22 -2.46
C VAL A 36 -5.53 3.32 -2.16
N ILE A 37 -5.56 2.13 -2.77
CA ILE A 37 -6.62 1.15 -2.59
C ILE A 37 -6.74 0.71 -1.12
N LEU A 38 -5.61 0.71 -0.39
CA LEU A 38 -5.54 0.37 1.03
C LEU A 38 -5.80 1.58 1.94
N GLY A 39 -6.06 2.76 1.38
CA GLY A 39 -6.29 3.99 2.14
C GLY A 39 -5.00 4.71 2.56
N PHE A 40 -3.89 4.50 1.87
CA PHE A 40 -2.68 5.32 2.05
C PHE A 40 -2.82 6.68 1.37
N ASN A 41 -2.49 7.75 2.09
CA ASN A 41 -2.47 9.11 1.54
C ASN A 41 -1.19 9.37 0.72
N GLU A 42 -1.09 10.53 0.08
CA GLU A 42 0.07 10.87 -0.76
C GLU A 42 1.39 10.87 0.03
N ASP A 43 1.41 11.48 1.21
CA ASP A 43 2.61 11.63 2.03
C ASP A 43 3.10 10.28 2.58
N GLU A 44 2.18 9.44 3.04
CA GLU A 44 2.45 8.05 3.46
C GLU A 44 3.05 7.25 2.31
N ARG A 45 2.51 7.40 1.10
CA ARG A 45 3.00 6.74 -0.11
C ARG A 45 4.41 7.20 -0.50
N ILE A 46 4.67 8.50 -0.44
CA ILE A 46 6.01 9.07 -0.68
C ILE A 46 6.99 8.55 0.38
N ASN A 47 6.59 8.52 1.65
CA ASN A 47 7.41 8.00 2.74
C ASN A 47 7.73 6.51 2.54
N ILE A 48 6.75 5.69 2.18
CA ILE A 48 6.96 4.27 1.83
C ILE A 48 7.98 4.15 0.71
N ARG A 49 7.88 4.95 -0.35
CA ARG A 49 8.84 4.94 -1.47
C ARG A 49 10.25 5.28 -1.01
N LEU A 50 10.42 6.29 -0.16
CA LEU A 50 11.73 6.68 0.38
C LEU A 50 12.31 5.58 1.28
N LYS A 51 11.50 5.05 2.20
CA LYS A 51 11.91 3.99 3.13
C LYS A 51 12.28 2.69 2.42
N ARG A 52 11.58 2.31 1.35
CA ARG A 52 11.96 1.18 0.49
C ARG A 52 13.32 1.36 -0.17
N LYS A 53 13.66 2.58 -0.59
CA LYS A 53 14.96 2.89 -1.22
C LYS A 53 16.11 2.82 -0.23
N GLU A 54 15.89 3.21 1.02
CA GLU A 54 16.88 3.04 2.09
C GLU A 54 17.14 1.54 2.34
N ARG A 55 16.07 0.78 2.61
CA ARG A 55 16.12 -0.68 2.77
C ARG A 55 14.70 -1.28 2.71
N PRO A 56 14.53 -2.51 2.20
CA PRO A 56 13.26 -3.23 2.27
C PRO A 56 12.75 -3.37 3.72
N PHE A 57 11.43 -3.45 3.91
CA PHE A 57 10.86 -3.77 5.21
C PHE A 57 11.02 -5.26 5.51
N ASP A 58 11.49 -5.59 6.72
CA ASP A 58 11.74 -6.99 7.12
C ASP A 58 10.49 -7.66 7.71
N ASN A 59 9.80 -6.94 8.60
CA ASN A 59 8.67 -7.43 9.35
C ASN A 59 7.59 -6.35 9.56
N ILE A 60 6.42 -6.74 10.05
CA ILE A 60 5.30 -5.81 10.26
C ILE A 60 5.66 -4.76 11.32
N ASP A 61 6.45 -5.11 12.33
CA ASP A 61 6.88 -4.15 13.35
C ASP A 61 7.85 -3.09 12.79
N ASP A 62 8.69 -3.45 11.81
CA ASP A 62 9.56 -2.51 11.09
C ASP A 62 8.72 -1.51 10.28
N ILE A 63 7.64 -1.98 9.64
CA ILE A 63 6.66 -1.12 8.96
C ILE A 63 6.05 -0.14 9.96
N LYS A 64 5.52 -0.64 11.10
CA LYS A 64 4.91 0.20 12.14
C LYS A 64 5.88 1.25 12.67
N LYS A 65 7.12 0.86 13.00
CA LYS A 65 8.14 1.77 13.55
C LYS A 65 8.59 2.82 12.54
N ARG A 66 8.81 2.44 11.28
CA ARG A 66 9.38 3.34 10.27
C ARG A 66 8.34 4.24 9.61
N LEU A 67 7.08 3.82 9.55
CA LEU A 67 6.00 4.55 8.89
C LEU A 67 4.99 5.15 9.86
N GLY A 68 4.98 4.73 11.13
CA GLY A 68 4.06 5.25 12.14
C GLY A 68 2.59 4.91 11.86
N ILE A 69 2.32 3.77 11.22
CA ILE A 69 0.98 3.39 10.75
C ILE A 69 0.28 2.50 11.80
N ASP A 70 -1.03 2.66 11.92
CA ASP A 70 -1.90 1.85 12.77
C ASP A 70 -2.00 0.37 12.34
N ASP A 71 -2.35 -0.48 13.31
CA ASP A 71 -2.40 -1.94 13.21
C ASP A 71 -3.42 -2.42 12.16
N GLU A 72 -4.54 -1.72 12.00
CA GLU A 72 -5.58 -2.06 11.01
C GLU A 72 -5.08 -1.96 9.57
N LYS A 73 -4.31 -0.91 9.24
CA LYS A 73 -3.68 -0.76 7.92
C LYS A 73 -2.59 -1.82 7.71
N CYS A 74 -1.89 -2.23 8.78
CA CYS A 74 -0.87 -3.27 8.72
C CYS A 74 -1.43 -4.67 8.44
N LYS A 75 -2.66 -5.00 8.89
CA LYS A 75 -3.29 -6.31 8.63
C LYS A 75 -3.48 -6.63 7.14
N LYS A 76 -3.63 -5.61 6.31
CA LYS A 76 -3.81 -5.73 4.85
C LYS A 76 -2.48 -5.87 4.09
N LEU A 77 -1.34 -5.73 4.78
CA LEU A 77 -0.02 -5.81 4.19
C LEU A 77 0.57 -7.22 4.32
N LYS A 78 1.35 -7.61 3.31
CA LYS A 78 2.25 -8.77 3.34
C LYS A 78 3.68 -8.30 3.12
N LEU A 79 4.61 -8.98 3.76
CA LEU A 79 6.02 -8.91 3.42
C LEU A 79 6.27 -9.88 2.27
N ALA A 80 7.23 -9.57 1.40
CA ALA A 80 7.44 -10.24 0.13
C ALA A 80 7.43 -11.78 0.23
N ARG A 81 6.93 -12.43 -0.84
CA ARG A 81 7.37 -13.76 -1.24
C ARG A 81 8.63 -13.52 -2.08
N ILE A 82 9.79 -13.94 -1.59
CA ILE A 82 11.01 -13.97 -2.39
C ILE A 82 10.75 -15.00 -3.49
N SER A 83 10.54 -14.55 -4.72
CA SER A 83 10.64 -15.42 -5.90
C SER A 83 12.08 -15.29 -6.37
N PHE A 84 12.86 -16.35 -6.18
CA PHE A 84 14.15 -16.55 -6.84
C PHE A 84 13.96 -16.71 -8.35
#